data_AF-A0A3G8WZT9-F1
#
_entry.id   AF-A0A3G8WZT9-F1
#
_cell.length_a   1.000
_cell.length_b   1.000
_cell.length_c   1.000
_cell.angle_alpha   90.00
_cell.angle_beta   90.00
_cell.angle_gamma   90.00
#
_symmetry.space_group_name_H-M   'P 1'
#
loop_
_entity.id
_entity.type
_entity.pdbx_description
1 polymer ?
#
loop_
_entity_poly.entity_id
_entity_poly.type
_entity_poly.pdbx_seq_one_letter_code
_entity_poly.pdbx_strand_id
1 'polypeptide(L)'
;MEDAHALRPLQRAFKIKQYTVALLAPLIIVGIIPSIAGLISGSASLLFFGIFLSGGAAGDLMIYNLIKKENPEDYVQDHPSKAGCWVYRKKTV
;
A
#
# COMPACT_ATOMS: atom_id res chain seq x y z
N MET A 1 33.05 -2.08 -10.58
CA MET A 1 32.10 -0.97 -10.89
C MET A 1 30.65 -1.47 -10.81
N GLU A 2 30.38 -2.53 -10.03
CA GLU A 2 29.06 -3.19 -9.90
C GLU A 2 28.60 -3.26 -8.42
N ASP A 3 29.39 -2.69 -7.53
CA ASP A 3 29.35 -2.94 -6.09
C ASP A 3 28.66 -1.80 -5.33
N ALA A 4 28.30 -0.71 -6.02
CA ALA A 4 27.51 0.41 -5.46
C ALA A 4 25.98 0.20 -5.54
N HIS A 5 25.49 -0.81 -6.27
CA HIS A 5 24.05 -1.10 -6.38
C HIS A 5 23.55 -2.10 -5.33
N ALA A 6 24.46 -2.87 -4.71
CA ALA A 6 24.15 -3.88 -3.69
C ALA A 6 24.01 -3.30 -2.27
N LEU A 7 24.39 -2.03 -2.04
CA LEU A 7 24.30 -1.35 -0.74
C LEU A 7 23.06 -0.45 -0.59
N ARG A 8 22.15 -0.45 -1.58
CA ARG A 8 20.82 0.19 -1.48
C ARG A 8 19.68 -0.60 -0.81
N PRO A 9 19.80 -1.86 -0.32
CA PRO A 9 18.64 -2.61 0.18
C PRO A 9 18.15 -2.15 1.56
N LEU A 10 18.82 -1.21 2.24
CA LEU A 10 18.38 -0.71 3.54
C LEU A 10 17.66 0.65 3.47
N GLN A 11 17.77 1.38 2.37
CA GLN A 11 17.36 2.80 2.36
C GLN A 11 15.85 3.03 2.25
N ARG A 12 15.06 1.98 1.98
CA ARG A 12 13.60 2.08 1.88
C ARG A 12 12.88 0.84 2.44
N ALA A 13 13.39 0.30 3.53
CA ALA A 13 12.68 -0.71 4.29
C ALA A 13 11.73 0.01 5.28
N PHE A 14 10.43 -0.18 5.11
CA PHE A 14 9.43 0.38 6.02
C PHE A 14 8.91 -0.71 6.95
N LYS A 15 8.49 -0.32 8.16
CA LYS A 15 7.72 -1.25 9.00
C LYS A 15 6.43 -1.63 8.28
N ILE A 16 6.01 -2.89 8.39
CA ILE A 16 4.76 -3.38 7.77
C ILE A 16 3.58 -2.49 8.14
N LYS A 17 3.52 -2.01 9.39
CA LYS A 17 2.49 -1.08 9.85
C LYS A 17 2.41 0.20 9.01
N GLN A 18 3.55 0.84 8.72
CA GLN A 18 3.60 2.08 7.93
C GLN A 18 3.25 1.81 6.47
N TYR A 19 3.77 0.71 5.92
CA TYR A 19 3.49 0.29 4.55
C TYR A 19 2.00 -0.05 4.34
N THR A 20 1.37 -0.68 5.34
CA THR A 20 -0.07 -0.96 5.34
C THR A 20 -0.92 0.30 5.26
N VAL A 21 -0.55 1.34 6.02
CA VAL A 21 -1.26 2.64 5.96
C VAL A 21 -1.13 3.25 4.57
N ALA A 22 0.07 3.17 3.95
CA ALA A 22 0.28 3.68 2.60
C ALA A 22 -0.57 2.95 1.55
N LEU A 23 -0.71 1.62 1.66
CA LEU A 23 -1.57 0.82 0.77
C LEU A 23 -3.05 1.17 0.91
N LEU A 24 -3.53 1.42 2.13
CA LEU A 24 -4.94 1.74 2.36
C LEU A 24 -5.29 3.21 2.09
N ALA A 25 -4.29 4.09 2.06
CA ALA A 25 -4.47 5.52 1.83
C ALA A 25 -5.25 5.86 0.55
N PRO A 26 -4.92 5.34 -0.66
CA PRO A 26 -5.67 5.66 -1.86
C PRO A 26 -7.14 5.24 -1.77
N LEU A 27 -7.43 4.06 -1.21
CA LEU A 27 -8.80 3.59 -1.01
C LEU A 27 -9.61 4.53 -0.11
N ILE A 28 -9.03 4.95 1.02
CA ILE A 28 -9.75 5.79 1.98
C ILE A 28 -9.83 7.25 1.51
N ILE A 29 -8.68 7.85 1.17
CA ILE A 29 -8.56 9.28 0.89
C ILE A 29 -9.20 9.65 -0.44
N VAL A 30 -9.00 8.82 -1.46
CA VAL A 30 -9.44 9.12 -2.84
C VAL A 30 -10.71 8.34 -3.19
N GLY A 31 -10.95 7.20 -2.57
CA GLY A 31 -12.15 6.39 -2.80
C GLY A 31 -13.31 6.75 -1.87
N ILE A 32 -13.18 6.40 -0.59
CA ILE A 32 -14.26 6.46 0.40
C ILE A 32 -14.66 7.91 0.73
N ILE A 33 -13.69 8.77 1.06
CA ILE A 33 -13.98 10.16 1.44
C ILE A 33 -14.72 10.92 0.33
N PRO A 34 -14.28 10.88 -0.95
CA PRO A 34 -14.98 11.57 -2.04
C PRO A 34 -16.34 10.95 -2.34
N SER A 35 -16.49 9.62 -2.18
CA SER A 35 -17.79 8.96 -2.33
C SER A 35 -18.80 9.47 -1.29
N ILE A 36 -18.39 9.55 -0.02
CA ILE A 36 -19.23 10.09 1.05
C ILE A 36 -19.54 11.57 0.81
N ALA A 37 -18.55 12.37 0.40
CA ALA A 37 -18.76 13.78 0.06
C ALA A 37 -19.73 13.94 -1.14
N GLY A 38 -19.66 13.05 -2.12
CA GLY A 38 -20.61 12.98 -3.25
C GLY A 38 -22.04 12.70 -2.80
N LEU A 39 -22.23 11.75 -1.86
CA LEU A 39 -23.54 11.45 -1.27
C LEU A 39 -24.12 12.66 -0.53
N ILE A 40 -23.31 13.32 0.30
CA ILE A 40 -23.76 14.47 1.11
C ILE A 40 -24.09 15.68 0.22
N SER A 41 -23.28 15.93 -0.81
CA SER A 41 -23.50 17.06 -1.74
C SER A 41 -24.57 16.79 -2.81
N GLY A 42 -25.04 15.54 -2.95
CA GLY A 42 -25.92 15.13 -4.04
C GLY A 42 -25.25 15.12 -5.42
N SER A 43 -23.91 15.15 -5.48
CA SER A 43 -23.15 15.18 -6.73
C SER A 43 -22.87 13.77 -7.24
N ALA A 44 -23.63 13.34 -8.25
CA ALA A 44 -23.45 12.05 -8.91
C ALA A 44 -22.05 11.88 -9.53
N SER A 45 -21.47 12.96 -10.07
CA SER A 45 -20.12 12.94 -10.65
C SER A 45 -19.04 12.67 -9.60
N LEU A 46 -19.14 13.32 -8.43
CA LEU A 46 -18.17 13.12 -7.35
C LEU A 46 -18.30 11.73 -6.72
N LEU A 47 -19.54 11.24 -6.60
CA LEU A 47 -19.83 9.88 -6.16
C LEU A 47 -19.23 8.84 -7.11
N PHE A 48 -19.47 8.98 -8.42
CA PHE A 48 -18.92 8.06 -9.43
C PHE A 48 -17.38 8.09 -9.44
N PHE A 49 -16.79 9.27 -9.31
CA PHE A 49 -15.34 9.44 -9.23
C PHE A 49 -14.75 8.67 -8.03
N GLY A 50 -15.33 8.82 -6.84
CA GLY A 50 -14.90 8.09 -5.65
C GLY A 50 -15.06 6.57 -5.80
N ILE A 51 -16.19 6.09 -6.34
CA ILE A 51 -16.43 4.66 -6.55
C ILE A 51 -15.43 4.08 -7.57
N PHE A 52 -15.22 4.77 -8.69
CA PHE A 52 -14.30 4.34 -9.75
C PHE A 52 -12.87 4.23 -9.24
N LEU A 53 -12.40 5.25 -8.50
CA LEU A 53 -11.05 5.24 -7.93
C LEU A 53 -10.89 4.24 -6.77
N SER A 54 -11.96 3.95 -6.02
CA SER A 54 -11.96 2.83 -5.07
C SER A 54 -11.68 1.50 -5.76
N GLY A 55 -12.23 1.30 -6.96
CA GLY A 55 -11.93 0.13 -7.79
C GLY A 55 -10.45 0.06 -8.22
N GLY A 56 -9.84 1.21 -8.51
CA GLY A 56 -8.41 1.30 -8.82
C GLY A 56 -7.49 0.87 -7.67
N ALA A 57 -7.92 1.04 -6.42
CA ALA A 57 -7.19 0.60 -5.23
C ALA A 57 -7.23 -0.93 -4.99
N ALA A 58 -7.87 -1.71 -5.88
CA ALA A 58 -7.87 -3.17 -5.79
C ALA A 58 -6.45 -3.77 -5.81
N GLY A 59 -5.52 -3.13 -6.53
CA GLY A 59 -4.10 -3.53 -6.52
C GLY A 59 -3.45 -3.36 -5.14
N ASP A 60 -3.71 -2.25 -4.46
CA ASP A 60 -3.20 -2.01 -3.11
C ASP A 60 -3.79 -3.00 -2.10
N LEU A 61 -5.09 -3.31 -2.24
CA LEU A 61 -5.76 -4.34 -1.43
C LEU A 61 -5.17 -5.74 -1.64
N MET A 62 -4.74 -6.06 -2.87
CA MET A 62 -4.06 -7.32 -3.15
C MET A 62 -2.76 -7.43 -2.36
N ILE A 63 -1.91 -6.40 -2.39
CA ILE A 63 -0.65 -6.37 -1.63
C ILE A 63 -0.92 -6.39 -0.13
N TYR A 64 -1.91 -5.63 0.34
CA TYR A 64 -2.35 -5.66 1.74
C TYR A 64 -2.72 -7.09 2.17
N ASN A 65 -3.45 -7.82 1.33
CA ASN A 65 -3.86 -9.19 1.63
C ASN A 65 -2.69 -10.18 1.70
N LEU A 66 -1.57 -9.89 1.02
CA LEU A 66 -0.32 -10.65 1.12
C LEU A 66 0.38 -10.39 2.46
N ILE A 67 0.53 -9.11 2.85
CA ILE A 67 1.31 -8.72 4.04
C ILE A 67 0.53 -8.82 5.36
N LYS A 68 -0.80 -8.87 5.33
CA LYS A 68 -1.62 -8.82 6.57
C LYS A 68 -1.39 -10.00 7.52
N LYS A 69 -0.79 -11.09 7.03
CA LYS A 69 -0.47 -12.29 7.83
C LYS A 69 0.93 -12.22 8.45
N GLU A 70 1.75 -11.25 8.05
CA GLU A 70 3.12 -11.07 8.53
C GLU A 70 3.13 -10.21 9.81
N ASN A 71 4.25 -10.22 10.52
CA ASN A 71 4.37 -9.48 11.79
C ASN A 71 4.43 -7.97 11.51
N PRO A 72 3.57 -7.13 12.11
CA PRO A 72 3.55 -5.69 11.87
C PRO A 72 4.87 -4.95 12.20
N GLU A 73 5.71 -5.54 13.06
CA GLU A 73 7.01 -4.99 13.46
C GLU A 73 8.17 -5.40 12.53
N ASP A 74 7.93 -6.33 11.61
CA ASP A 74 8.90 -6.70 10.58
C ASP A 74 9.02 -5.59 9.51
N TYR A 75 10.07 -5.71 8.69
CA TYR A 75 10.36 -4.72 7.65
C TYR A 75 9.94 -5.25 6.28
N VAL A 76 9.40 -4.36 5.45
CA VAL A 76 8.95 -4.63 4.08
C VAL A 76 9.70 -3.74 3.10
N GLN A 77 10.05 -4.29 1.95
CA GLN A 77 10.64 -3.60 0.81
C GLN A 77 9.93 -3.97 -0.48
N ASP A 78 9.60 -2.99 -1.32
CA ASP A 78 8.98 -3.25 -2.62
C ASP A 78 9.91 -4.04 -3.56
N HIS A 79 9.33 -4.97 -4.33
CA HIS A 79 10.09 -5.71 -5.32
C HIS A 79 10.36 -4.82 -6.55
N PRO A 80 11.61 -4.69 -7.03
CA PRO A 80 12.00 -3.73 -8.07
C PRO A 80 11.40 -3.95 -9.47
N SER A 81 10.60 -5.00 -9.67
CA SER A 81 10.18 -5.45 -11.00
C SER A 81 8.91 -6.30 -11.01
N LYS A 82 8.43 -6.78 -9.86
CA LYS A 82 7.26 -7.65 -9.75
C LYS A 82 6.25 -6.99 -8.82
N ALA A 83 4.97 -7.26 -9.04
CA ALA A 83 3.93 -6.90 -8.09
C ALA A 83 4.12 -7.74 -6.81
N GLY A 84 4.62 -7.11 -5.75
CA GLY A 84 4.94 -7.78 -4.48
C GLY A 84 6.03 -7.07 -3.69
N CYS A 85 6.35 -7.63 -2.54
CA CYS A 85 7.33 -7.07 -1.61
C CYS A 85 8.14 -8.18 -0.92
N TRP A 86 9.36 -7.85 -0.50
CA TRP A 86 10.18 -8.68 0.38
C TRP A 86 9.86 -8.36 1.84
N VAL A 87 9.75 -9.41 2.65
CA VAL A 87 9.51 -9.31 4.10
C VAL A 87 10.74 -9.82 4.84
N TYR A 88 11.34 -8.96 5.66
CA TYR A 88 12.50 -9.29 6.47
C TYR A 88 12.05 -9.66 7.87
N ARG A 89 12.08 -10.96 8.17
CA ARG A 89 11.75 -11.50 9.50
C ARG A 89 12.99 -11.51 10.37
N LYS A 90 12.87 -11.01 11.60
CA LYS A 90 13.95 -11.15 12.59
C LYS A 90 14.04 -12.62 13.01
N LYS A 91 15.14 -13.31 12.73
CA LYS A 91 15.38 -14.67 13.24
C LYS A 91 15.54 -14.59 14.75
N THR A 92 14.56 -15.10 15.49
CA THR A 92 14.75 -15.46 16.90
C THR A 92 15.57 -16.74 16.91
N VAL A 93 16.81 -16.65 17.39
CA VAL A 93 17.71 -17.79 17.65
C VAL A 93 17.34 -18.41 18.99
#